data_AF-A0A7W7GBK5-F1
#
_entry.id   AF-A0A7W7GBK5-F1
#
_cell.length_a   1.000
_cell.length_b   1.000
_cell.length_c   1.000
_cell.angle_alpha   90.00
_cell.angle_beta   90.00
_cell.angle_gamma   90.00
#
_symmetry.space_group_name_H-M   'P 1'
#
loop_
_entity.id
_entity.type
_entity.pdbx_description
1 polymer ?
#
loop_
_entity_poly.entity_id
_entity_poly.type
_entity_poly.pdbx_seq_one_letter_code
_entity_poly.pdbx_strand_id
1 'polypeptide(L)'
;MKNPHAKTYTVTISGREREDGEKPFTWVVDAGSEFLAGCKALGFHSDDQDEDFENLEIEEIFEGVPDPNCGYYWNDMRNGAVRR
;
A
#
# COMPACT_ATOMS: atom_id res chain seq x y z
N MET A 1 -13.65 -15.91 -2.27
CA MET A 1 -14.82 -15.08 -2.63
C MET A 1 -14.33 -13.65 -2.81
N LYS A 2 -14.57 -13.01 -3.96
CA LYS A 2 -14.37 -11.56 -4.08
C LYS A 2 -15.45 -10.89 -3.22
N ASN A 3 -15.06 -9.99 -2.33
CA ASN A 3 -16.03 -9.22 -1.55
C ASN A 3 -16.73 -8.26 -2.53
N PRO A 4 -18.06 -8.37 -2.76
CA PRO A 4 -18.76 -7.61 -3.80
C PRO A 4 -18.79 -6.09 -3.54
N HIS A 5 -18.29 -5.66 -2.38
CA HIS A 5 -18.15 -4.25 -1.98
C HIS A 5 -16.69 -3.78 -1.89
N ALA A 6 -15.72 -4.56 -2.38
CA ALA A 6 -14.34 -4.11 -2.39
C ALA A 6 -14.13 -3.01 -3.42
N LYS A 7 -13.51 -1.92 -2.98
CA LYS A 7 -13.02 -0.81 -3.81
C LYS A 7 -11.51 -0.88 -3.88
N THR A 8 -10.94 -0.28 -4.93
CA THR A 8 -9.50 -0.12 -5.06
C THR A 8 -9.05 1.12 -4.30
N TYR A 9 -7.96 1.00 -3.55
CA TYR A 9 -7.30 2.07 -2.83
C TYR A 9 -5.82 2.11 -3.19
N THR A 10 -5.26 3.31 -3.20
CA THR A 10 -3.84 3.57 -3.24
C THR A 10 -3.42 4.04 -1.85
N VAL A 11 -2.36 3.44 -1.30
CA VAL A 11 -1.84 3.74 0.04
C VAL A 11 -0.35 3.98 -0.06
N THR A 12 0.12 5.14 0.38
CA THR A 12 1.55 5.45 0.47
C THR A 12 1.99 5.27 1.91
N ILE A 13 2.99 4.43 2.11
CA ILE A 13 3.54 4.05 3.41
C ILE A 13 5.01 4.38 3.40
N SER A 14 5.45 4.86 4.54
CA SER A 14 6.81 5.27 4.72
C SER A 14 7.34 4.70 6.04
N GLY A 15 8.47 4.01 5.99
CA GLY A 15 9.15 3.32 7.08
C GLY A 15 10.55 3.88 7.34
N ARG A 16 11.53 3.02 7.64
CA ARG A 16 12.93 3.39 7.89
C ARG A 16 13.63 4.05 6.71
N GLU A 17 13.12 3.88 5.49
CA GLU A 17 13.61 4.59 4.30
C GLU A 17 13.49 6.13 4.42
N ARG A 18 12.73 6.64 5.40
CA ARG A 18 12.77 8.07 5.78
C ARG A 18 14.12 8.50 6.33
N GLU A 19 14.87 7.60 6.96
CA GLU A 19 16.10 7.90 7.68
C GLU A 19 17.33 8.02 6.76
N ASP A 20 17.30 7.35 5.60
CA ASP A 20 18.36 7.38 4.59
C ASP A 20 18.03 8.28 3.37
N GLY A 21 16.82 8.86 3.35
CA GLY A 21 16.38 9.82 2.34
C GLY A 21 15.77 9.16 1.09
N GLU A 22 15.47 7.87 1.16
CA GLU A 22 14.73 7.15 0.14
C GLU A 22 13.24 7.53 0.13
N LYS A 23 12.57 7.20 -0.97
CA LYS A 23 11.15 7.57 -1.16
C LYS A 23 10.21 6.56 -0.51
N PRO A 24 9.04 7.01 -0.01
CA PRO A 24 7.94 6.14 0.41
C PRO A 24 7.53 5.10 -0.63
N PHE A 25 6.96 4.00 -0.15
CA PHE A 25 6.39 2.95 -1.00
C PHE A 25 4.88 3.14 -1.18
N THR A 26 4.41 2.97 -2.41
CA THR A 26 2.98 3.04 -2.73
C THR A 26 2.42 1.65 -3.06
N TRP A 27 1.29 1.31 -2.45
CA TRP A 27 0.60 0.03 -2.58
C TRP A 27 -0.82 0.23 -3.12
N VAL A 28 -1.22 -0.56 -4.11
CA VAL A 28 -2.57 -0.56 -4.66
C VAL A 28 -3.29 -1.83 -4.21
N VAL A 29 -4.38 -1.69 -3.44
CA VAL A 29 -5.07 -2.81 -2.79
C VAL A 29 -6.58 -2.74 -3.01
N ASP A 30 -7.24 -3.90 -2.99
CA ASP A 30 -8.70 -3.97 -2.91
C ASP A 30 -9.15 -4.14 -1.46
N ALA A 31 -10.01 -3.26 -0.94
CA ALA A 31 -10.51 -3.30 0.43
C ALA A 31 -11.97 -2.81 0.54
N GLY A 32 -12.64 -3.17 1.64
CA GLY A 32 -14.02 -2.73 1.89
C GLY A 32 -14.13 -1.32 2.47
N SER A 33 -13.01 -0.72 2.89
CA SER A 33 -12.93 0.63 3.44
C SER A 33 -11.48 1.11 3.40
N GLU A 34 -11.30 2.43 3.58
CA GLU A 34 -10.00 3.09 3.72
C GLU A 34 -9.18 2.49 4.87
N PHE A 35 -9.79 2.32 6.05
CA PHE A 35 -9.15 1.67 7.20
C PHE A 35 -8.62 0.27 6.86
N LEU A 36 -9.44 -0.56 6.19
CA LEU A 36 -9.03 -1.91 5.80
C LEU A 36 -7.95 -1.90 4.70
N ALA A 37 -7.94 -0.88 3.83
CA ALA A 37 -6.88 -0.69 2.85
C ALA A 37 -5.56 -0.34 3.55
N GLY A 38 -5.59 0.57 4.52
CA GLY A 38 -4.43 0.91 5.36
C GLY A 38 -3.85 -0.32 6.07
N CYS A 39 -4.68 -1.10 6.76
CA CYS A 39 -4.22 -2.33 7.43
C CYS A 39 -3.60 -3.34 6.45
N LYS A 40 -4.17 -3.51 5.25
CA LYS A 40 -3.63 -4.42 4.23
C LYS A 40 -2.29 -3.93 3.69
N ALA A 41 -2.20 -2.66 3.33
CA ALA A 41 -0.99 -2.07 2.78
C ALA A 41 0.15 -2.10 3.82
N LEU A 42 -0.13 -1.80 5.09
CA LEU A 42 0.83 -1.94 6.19
C LEU A 42 1.32 -3.39 6.31
N GLY A 43 0.41 -4.37 6.24
CA GLY A 43 0.79 -5.78 6.28
C GLY A 43 1.72 -6.17 5.12
N PHE A 44 1.41 -5.73 3.89
CA PHE A 44 2.28 -5.97 2.74
C PHE A 44 3.64 -5.29 2.88
N HIS A 45 3.67 -4.04 3.34
CA HIS A 45 4.92 -3.31 3.49
C HIS A 45 5.81 -3.93 4.58
N SER A 46 5.24 -4.25 5.74
CA SER A 46 5.95 -4.95 6.83
C SER A 46 6.55 -6.27 6.37
N ASP A 47 5.78 -7.10 5.65
CA ASP A 47 6.24 -8.38 5.10
C ASP A 47 7.28 -8.25 3.98
N ASP A 48 7.28 -7.15 3.23
CA ASP A 48 8.15 -6.93 2.07
C ASP A 48 9.49 -6.28 2.46
N GLN A 49 9.44 -5.35 3.41
CA GLN A 49 10.60 -4.59 3.89
C GLN A 49 11.22 -5.18 5.17
N ASP A 50 10.63 -6.25 5.73
CA ASP A 50 11.06 -6.86 7.00
C ASP A 50 11.12 -5.83 8.13
N GLU A 51 10.04 -5.05 8.26
CA GLU A 51 9.96 -3.90 9.16
C GLU A 51 8.77 -3.98 10.12
N ASP A 52 9.01 -3.66 11.38
CA ASP A 52 7.97 -3.63 12.42
C ASP A 52 6.97 -2.48 12.21
N PHE A 53 5.68 -2.76 12.40
CA PHE A 53 4.59 -1.79 12.24
C PHE A 53 4.77 -0.47 13.01
N GLU A 54 5.51 -0.48 14.13
CA GLU A 54 5.77 0.72 14.94
C GLU A 54 6.64 1.76 14.24
N ASN A 55 7.38 1.36 13.21
CA ASN A 55 8.23 2.23 12.42
C ASN A 55 7.53 2.72 11.13
N LEU A 56 6.33 2.21 10.85
CA LEU A 56 5.57 2.52 9.63
C LEU A 56 4.54 3.61 9.88
N GLU A 57 4.44 4.54 8.94
CA GLU A 57 3.38 5.54 8.91
C GLU A 57 2.74 5.64 7.52
N ILE A 58 1.42 5.77 7.51
CA ILE A 58 0.63 5.98 6.29
C ILE A 58 0.65 7.47 5.99
N GLU A 59 1.33 7.84 4.90
CA GLU A 59 1.44 9.23 4.44
C GLU A 59 0.18 9.69 3.71
N GLU A 60 -0.38 8.80 2.89
CA GLU A 60 -1.52 9.12 2.04
C GLU A 60 -2.37 7.87 1.80
N ILE A 61 -3.67 8.09 1.73
CA ILE A 61 -4.61 7.09 1.27
C ILE A 61 -5.72 7.73 0.44
N PHE A 62 -6.02 7.14 -0.73
CA PHE A 62 -7.14 7.56 -1.55
C PHE A 62 -7.80 6.39 -2.30
N GLU A 63 -9.08 6.56 -2.62
CA GLU A 63 -9.83 5.60 -3.43
C GLU A 63 -9.46 5.77 -4.92
N GLY A 64 -9.02 4.68 -5.55
CA GLY A 64 -8.61 4.66 -6.94
C GLY A 64 -7.21 4.09 -7.15
N VAL A 65 -6.79 4.08 -8.42
CA VAL A 65 -5.42 3.74 -8.84
C VAL A 65 -4.59 5.02 -9.05
N PRO A 66 -3.25 4.97 -8.93
CA PRO A 66 -2.40 6.11 -9.27
C PRO A 66 -2.58 6.53 -10.74
N ASP A 67 -2.34 7.81 -11.02
CA ASP A 67 -2.23 8.27 -12.40
C ASP A 67 -1.05 7.54 -13.10
N PRO A 68 -1.19 7.11 -14.37
CA PRO A 68 -0.10 6.47 -15.10
C PRO A 68 1.20 7.28 -15.17
N ASN A 69 1.14 8.60 -14.99
CA ASN A 69 2.27 9.53 -14.99
C ASN A 69 2.52 10.17 -13.61
N CYS A 70 2.15 9.50 -12.51
CA CYS A 70 2.29 10.05 -11.16
C CYS A 70 3.74 10.32 -10.70
N GLY A 71 4.74 9.86 -11.45
CA GLY A 71 6.16 10.14 -11.18
C GLY A 71 6.77 9.29 -10.05
N TYR A 72 6.04 8.29 -9.57
CA TYR A 72 6.51 7.28 -8.61
C TYR A 72 6.11 5.87 -9.06
N TYR A 73 6.78 4.86 -8.52
CA TYR A 73 6.44 3.45 -8.74
C TYR A 73 5.44 2.98 -7.68
N TRP A 74 4.61 1.99 -8.02
CA TRP A 74 3.67 1.39 -7.07
C TRP A 74 3.60 -0.13 -7.21
N ASN A 75 3.27 -0.78 -6.10
CA ASN A 75 3.09 -2.23 -6.00
C ASN A 75 1.60 -2.58 -6.11
N ASP A 76 1.21 -3.30 -7.17
CA ASP A 76 -0.18 -3.71 -7.38
C ASP A 76 -0.49 -5.05 -6.70
N MET A 77 -1.23 -4.99 -5.61
CA MET A 77 -1.60 -6.14 -4.77
C MET A 77 -3.09 -6.50 -4.90
N ARG A 78 -3.77 -5.97 -5.92
CA ARG A 78 -5.19 -6.27 -6.17
C ARG A 78 -5.36 -7.76 -6.51
N ASN A 79 -6.50 -8.32 -6.08
CA ASN A 79 -6.85 -9.75 -6.27
C ASN A 79 -5.83 -10.79 -5.77
N GLY A 80 -4.91 -10.45 -4.86
CA GLY A 80 -3.96 -11.42 -4.33
C GLY A 80 -3.01 -11.96 -5.40
N ALA A 81 -2.49 -11.07 -6.25
CA ALA A 81 -1.44 -11.42 -7.20
C ALA A 81 -0.33 -12.16 -6.46
N VAL A 82 -0.25 -13.47 -6.71
CA VAL A 82 0.77 -14.36 -6.18
C VAL A 82 2.11 -13.77 -6.58
N ARG A 83 2.95 -13.46 -5.58
CA ARG A 83 4.37 -13.11 -5.76
C ARG A 83 4.97 -14.13 -6.75
N ARG A 84 5.43 -13.68 -7.92
CA ARG A 84 6.27 -14.49 -8.80
C ARG A 84 7.72 -14.24 -8.46
#